data_AF-A0A537QGH5-F1
#
_entry.id   AF-A0A537QGH5-F1
#
_cell.length_a   1.000
_cell.length_b   1.000
_cell.length_c   1.000
_cell.angle_alpha   90.00
_cell.angle_beta   90.00
_cell.angle_gamma   90.00
#
_symmetry.space_group_name_H-M   'P 1'
#
loop_
_entity.id
_entity.type
_entity.pdbx_description
1 polymer ?
#
loop_
_entity_poly.entity_id
_entity_poly.type
_entity_poly.pdbx_seq_one_letter_code
_entity_poly.pdbx_strand_id
1 'polypeptide(L)' 'RTSGGRHPVTPWGKPTKGKKTRHNKAADRLIVRRRHKR' A
#
# COMPACT_ATOMS: atom_id res chain seq x y z
N ARG A 1 24.39 -10.97 -9.15
CA ARG A 1 23.22 -10.12 -8.79
C ARG A 1 22.10 -11.05 -8.36
N THR A 2 21.86 -11.25 -7.06
CA THR A 2 20.85 -12.21 -6.59
C THR A 2 19.51 -11.50 -6.37
N SER A 3 18.48 -11.94 -7.07
CA SER A 3 17.09 -11.49 -6.94
C SER A 3 16.28 -12.48 -6.09
N GLY A 4 16.81 -12.87 -4.92
CA GLY A 4 16.42 -14.09 -4.21
C GLY A 4 15.08 -14.04 -3.45
N GLY A 5 13.95 -13.81 -4.14
CA GLY A 5 12.62 -14.23 -3.67
C GLY A 5 11.89 -13.34 -2.65
N ARG A 6 12.45 -12.20 -2.24
CA ARG A 6 11.75 -11.27 -1.34
C ARG A 6 10.73 -10.42 -2.12
N HIS A 7 9.56 -10.17 -1.52
CA HIS A 7 8.63 -9.18 -2.05
C HIS A 7 9.34 -7.83 -2.21
N PRO A 8 9.06 -7.08 -3.30
CA PRO A 8 9.74 -5.81 -3.52
C PRO A 8 9.33 -4.80 -2.44
N VAL A 9 10.34 -4.17 -1.87
CA VAL A 9 10.23 -3.18 -0.80
C VAL A 9 10.99 -1.91 -1.15
N THR A 10 10.70 -0.82 -0.46
CA THR A 10 11.49 0.40 -0.48
C THR A 10 12.85 0.18 0.21
N PRO A 11 13.81 1.12 0.07
CA PRO A 11 15.06 1.08 0.83
C PRO A 11 14.88 1.00 2.36
N TRP A 12 13.70 1.37 2.86
CA TRP A 12 13.34 1.34 4.28
C TRP A 12 12.39 0.18 4.65
N GLY A 13 12.25 -0.82 3.77
CA GLY A 13 11.50 -2.04 4.07
C GLY A 13 9.97 -1.97 3.91
N LYS A 14 9.40 -0.85 3.43
CA LYS A 14 7.96 -0.78 3.15
C LYS A 14 7.63 -1.51 1.84
N PRO A 15 6.63 -2.40 1.76
CA PRO A 15 6.28 -3.08 0.51
C PRO A 15 5.81 -2.11 -0.57
N THR A 16 6.23 -2.34 -1.82
CA THR A 16 5.89 -1.45 -2.96
C THR A 16 4.73 -1.96 -3.80
N LYS A 17 4.46 -3.27 -3.79
CA LYS A 17 3.34 -3.87 -4.55
C LYS A 17 2.13 -4.05 -3.64
N GLY A 18 1.03 -3.36 -3.96
CA GLY A 18 -0.31 -3.58 -3.37
C GLY A 18 -0.53 -3.03 -1.95
N LYS A 19 0.52 -2.60 -1.24
CA LYS A 19 0.38 -2.05 0.12
C LYS A 19 -0.30 -0.68 0.10
N LYS A 20 -1.47 -0.58 0.74
CA LYS A 20 -2.11 0.71 1.05
C LYS A 20 -1.34 1.38 2.18
N THR A 21 -0.91 2.62 1.97
CA THR A 21 -0.11 3.39 2.93
C THR A 21 -0.97 4.15 3.95
N ARG A 22 -2.20 4.50 3.57
CA ARG A 22 -3.15 5.19 4.47
C ARG A 22 -3.91 4.18 5.35
N HIS A 23 -3.86 4.40 6.66
CA HIS A 23 -4.50 3.54 7.67
C HIS A 23 -5.43 4.29 8.64
N ASN A 24 -5.28 5.61 8.80
CA ASN A 24 -6.14 6.39 9.69
C ASN A 24 -7.58 6.44 9.17
N LYS A 25 -8.51 5.91 9.97
CA LYS A 25 -9.95 5.83 9.66
C LYS A 25 -10.68 7.17 9.79
N ALA A 26 -10.20 8.09 10.62
CA ALA A 26 -10.83 9.40 10.75
C ALA A 26 -10.84 10.16 9.42
N ALA A 27 -9.78 10.01 8.62
CA ALA A 27 -9.66 10.56 7.28
C ALA A 27 -10.53 9.84 6.22
N ASP A 28 -11.20 8.74 6.57
CA ASP A 28 -12.13 8.03 5.68
C ASP A 28 -13.56 8.60 5.73
N ARG A 29 -13.89 9.44 6.73
CA ARG A 29 -15.27 9.87 7.02
C ARG A 29 -16.01 10.53 5.85
N LEU A 30 -15.29 11.29 5.02
CA LEU A 30 -15.86 12.03 3.89
C LEU A 30 -15.64 11.34 2.54
N ILE A 31 -15.17 10.09 2.52
CA ILE A 31 -14.87 9.37 1.28
C ILE A 31 -16.12 8.66 0.77
N VAL A 32 -16.71 9.19 -0.31
CA VAL A 32 -17.93 8.64 -0.94
C VAL A 32 -17.64 7.31 -1.67
N ARG A 33 -16.55 7.23 -2.45
CA ARG A 33 -16.17 6.01 -3.18
C ARG A 33 -14.66 5.85 -3.24
N ARG A 34 -14.17 4.60 -3.15
CA ARG A 34 -12.76 4.27 -3.41
C ARG A 34 -12.58 3.90 -4.88
N ARG A 35 -11.43 4.23 -5.47
CA ARG A 35 -11.03 3.85 -6.85
C ARG A 35 -11.37 2.41 -7.24
N HIS A 36 -11.12 1.47 -6.32
CA HIS A 36 -11.27 0.02 -6.55
C HIS A 36 -12.66 -0.52 -6.20
N LYS A 37 -13.59 0.33 -5.77
CA LYS A 37 -14.98 -0.06 -5.52
C LYS A 37 -15.70 -0.03 -6.87
N ARG A 38 -15.79 -1.20 -7.52
CA ARG A 38 -16.75 -1.46 -8.60
C ARG A 38 -18.15 -1.52 -8.01
#